data_AF-A0A0F4ZGW1-F1
#
_entry.id   AF-A0A0F4ZGW1-F1
#
_cell.length_a   1.000
_cell.length_b   1.000
_cell.length_c   1.000
_cell.angle_alpha   90.00
_cell.angle_beta   90.00
_cell.angle_gamma   90.00
#
_symmetry.space_group_name_H-M   'P 1'
#
loop_
_entity.id
_entity.type
_entity.pdbx_description
1 polymer ?
#
loop_
_entity_poly.entity_id
_entity_poly.type
_entity_poly.pdbx_seq_one_letter_code
_entity_poly.pdbx_strand_id
1 'polypeptide(L)'
;MAGTKRDSDGKDVTSFRFSGMFEKFRDELDEHYDRKERIVKASRDVTAASKKIIFSLQRVRALNKPLPPPIQKEVDARLAAIKASLEPIAGDLAGLNAYRYHSQMRCLEELVEALSFMHYIRTQTLISPAQAQEAVPVAQVQISAHDYLYGVFDLFGEMMRFATVAAGRVGSLAAGDGRGERSMLQDIQEMSAQFEILPEMPGKSYRLKMEEMRNSVKKVEVLGYGLAIRRSERPAGWVPDLDVGGGPEEE
;
A
#
# COMPACT_ATOMS: atom_id res chain seq x y z
N MET A 1 14.66 -48.14 20.92
CA MET A 1 14.17 -49.25 20.09
C MET A 1 13.15 -48.68 19.11
N ALA A 2 13.38 -48.80 17.82
CA ALA A 2 12.45 -48.31 16.79
C ALA A 2 11.22 -49.24 16.74
N GLY A 3 10.03 -48.67 16.87
CA GLY A 3 8.77 -49.43 16.80
C GLY A 3 8.48 -49.87 15.36
N THR A 4 8.20 -51.16 15.18
CA THR A 4 7.81 -51.73 13.88
C THR A 4 6.42 -51.24 13.50
N LYS A 5 6.29 -50.53 12.37
CA LYS A 5 5.01 -50.04 11.84
C LYS A 5 4.20 -51.23 11.28
N ARG A 6 3.00 -51.44 11.84
CA ARG A 6 2.04 -52.46 11.41
C ARG A 6 0.82 -51.80 10.75
N ASP A 7 0.17 -52.47 9.81
CA ASP A 7 -1.09 -52.01 9.23
C ASP A 7 -2.28 -52.19 10.20
N SER A 8 -3.49 -51.80 9.77
CA SER A 8 -4.72 -51.94 10.57
C SER A 8 -5.05 -53.39 10.96
N ASP A 9 -4.46 -54.37 10.27
CA ASP A 9 -4.62 -55.81 10.50
C ASP A 9 -3.42 -56.41 11.28
N GLY A 10 -2.49 -55.57 11.73
CA GLY A 10 -1.34 -56.00 12.55
C GLY A 10 -0.24 -56.74 11.78
N LYS A 11 -0.24 -56.71 10.45
CA LYS A 11 0.83 -57.30 9.62
C LYS A 11 1.99 -56.33 9.47
N ASP A 12 3.20 -56.89 9.41
CA ASP A 12 4.38 -56.12 9.00
C ASP A 12 4.12 -55.58 7.60
N VAL A 13 4.09 -54.24 7.48
CA VAL A 13 4.02 -53.59 6.18
C VAL A 13 5.32 -53.94 5.47
N THR A 14 5.27 -54.86 4.52
CA THR A 14 6.40 -55.10 3.63
C THR A 14 6.72 -53.76 2.98
N SER A 15 7.90 -53.22 3.30
CA SER A 15 8.40 -51.98 2.71
C SER A 15 8.30 -52.14 1.20
N PHE A 16 7.33 -51.44 0.60
CA PHE A 16 7.09 -51.44 -0.83
C PHE A 16 8.38 -50.96 -1.51
N ARG A 17 8.72 -51.42 -2.72
CA ARG A 17 10.04 -51.09 -3.35
C ARG A 17 10.29 -49.58 -3.45
N PHE A 18 9.23 -48.79 -3.39
CA PHE A 18 9.24 -47.33 -3.46
C PHE A 18 8.99 -46.63 -2.11
N SER A 19 8.82 -47.35 -0.99
CA SER A 19 8.53 -46.76 0.32
C SER A 19 9.55 -45.69 0.73
N GLY A 20 10.84 -45.95 0.57
CA GLY A 20 11.88 -44.95 0.86
C GLY A 20 11.85 -43.72 -0.06
N MET A 21 11.30 -43.85 -1.28
CA MET A 21 11.07 -42.70 -2.17
C MET A 21 9.89 -41.86 -1.67
N PHE A 22 8.78 -42.51 -1.28
CA PHE A 22 7.61 -41.82 -0.72
C PHE A 22 7.89 -41.17 0.64
N GLU A 23 8.76 -41.75 1.46
CA GLU A 23 9.20 -41.12 2.71
C GLU A 23 9.96 -39.82 2.45
N LYS A 24 10.88 -39.81 1.49
CA LYS A 24 11.57 -38.58 1.07
C LYS A 24 10.59 -37.53 0.53
N PHE A 25 9.64 -37.94 -0.31
CA PHE A 25 8.62 -37.01 -0.81
C PHE A 25 7.75 -36.45 0.31
N ARG A 26 7.39 -37.26 1.31
CA ARG A 26 6.67 -36.79 2.49
C ARG A 26 7.50 -35.73 3.22
N ASP A 27 8.77 -36.04 3.53
CA ASP A 27 9.62 -35.14 4.30
C ASP A 27 9.85 -33.80 3.55
N GLU A 28 10.03 -33.83 2.22
CA GLU A 28 10.12 -32.62 1.39
C GLU A 28 8.83 -31.81 1.36
N LEU A 29 7.67 -32.48 1.31
CA LEU A 29 6.37 -31.82 1.33
C LEU A 29 6.07 -31.20 2.69
N ASP A 30 6.38 -31.90 3.78
CA ASP A 30 6.19 -31.41 5.14
C ASP A 30 7.03 -30.15 5.37
N GLU A 31 8.32 -30.17 4.98
CA GLU A 31 9.18 -28.97 5.05
C GLU A 31 8.63 -27.82 4.18
N HIS A 32 8.10 -28.13 2.98
CA HIS A 32 7.48 -27.14 2.11
C HIS A 32 6.26 -26.47 2.77
N TYR A 33 5.40 -27.25 3.44
CA TYR A 33 4.21 -26.74 4.12
C TYR A 33 4.57 -25.92 5.37
N ASP A 34 5.55 -26.38 6.17
CA ASP A 34 6.06 -25.63 7.31
C ASP A 34 6.63 -24.27 6.87
N ARG A 35 7.42 -24.25 5.79
CA ARG A 35 7.93 -23.03 5.18
C ARG A 35 6.80 -22.11 4.73
N LYS A 36 5.80 -22.66 4.02
CA LYS A 36 4.64 -21.91 3.56
C LYS A 36 3.87 -21.27 4.73
N GLU A 37 3.69 -21.98 5.84
CA GLU A 37 3.00 -21.45 7.01
C GLU A 37 3.78 -20.29 7.65
N ARG A 38 5.11 -20.41 7.79
CA ARG A 38 5.97 -19.32 8.27
C ARG A 38 5.84 -18.07 7.40
N ILE A 39 5.89 -18.25 6.07
CA ILE A 39 5.73 -17.16 5.10
C ILE A 39 4.35 -16.50 5.22
N VAL A 40 3.26 -17.28 5.32
CA VAL A 40 1.91 -16.75 5.46
C VAL A 40 1.74 -15.94 6.75
N LYS A 41 2.34 -16.39 7.87
CA LYS A 41 2.31 -15.65 9.14
C LYS A 41 3.03 -14.30 9.00
N ALA A 42 4.27 -14.31 8.52
CA ALA A 42 5.04 -13.09 8.28
C ALA A 42 4.33 -12.13 7.32
N SER A 43 3.74 -12.66 6.24
CA SER A 43 2.98 -11.87 5.26
C SER A 43 1.83 -11.11 5.91
N ARG A 44 1.04 -11.76 6.77
CA ARG A 44 -0.05 -11.11 7.52
C ARG A 44 0.45 -9.98 8.43
N ASP A 45 1.55 -10.22 9.14
CA ASP A 45 2.14 -9.22 10.04
C ASP A 45 2.68 -8.00 9.27
N VAL A 46 3.33 -8.23 8.12
CA VAL A 46 3.82 -7.17 7.23
C VAL A 46 2.66 -6.35 6.67
N THR A 47 1.58 -6.97 6.21
CA THR A 47 0.37 -6.26 5.77
C THR A 47 -0.20 -5.39 6.90
N ALA A 48 -0.32 -5.96 8.11
CA ALA A 48 -0.87 -5.22 9.25
C ALA A 48 0.01 -4.02 9.66
N ALA A 49 1.33 -4.17 9.60
CA ALA A 49 2.26 -3.08 9.88
C ALA A 49 2.26 -2.00 8.78
N SER A 50 2.17 -2.40 7.52
CA SER A 50 2.10 -1.48 6.36
C SER A 50 0.84 -0.62 6.40
N LYS A 51 -0.33 -1.21 6.71
CA LYS A 51 -1.57 -0.46 6.95
C LYS A 51 -1.43 0.59 8.05
N LYS A 52 -0.75 0.23 9.14
CA LYS A 52 -0.51 1.17 10.25
C LYS A 52 0.38 2.33 9.80
N ILE A 53 1.36 2.10 8.94
CA ILE A 53 2.16 3.19 8.32
C ILE A 53 1.23 4.11 7.52
N ILE A 54 0.40 3.56 6.63
CA ILE A 54 -0.55 4.32 5.80
C ILE A 54 -1.48 5.17 6.67
N PHE A 55 -2.09 4.59 7.71
CA PHE A 55 -2.95 5.35 8.63
C PHE A 55 -2.22 6.47 9.38
N SER A 56 -0.96 6.25 9.75
CA SER A 56 -0.15 7.30 10.39
C SER A 56 0.16 8.44 9.41
N LEU A 57 0.44 8.12 8.14
CA LEU A 57 0.70 9.09 7.08
C LEU A 57 -0.55 9.91 6.70
N GLN A 58 -1.75 9.31 6.75
CA GLN A 58 -3.02 10.03 6.52
C GLN A 58 -3.28 11.18 7.53
N ARG A 59 -2.52 11.24 8.63
CA ARG A 59 -2.61 12.33 9.63
C ARG A 59 -1.67 13.50 9.34
N VAL A 60 -0.76 13.38 8.36
CA VAL A 60 0.14 14.45 7.95
C VAL A 60 -0.67 15.61 7.34
N ARG A 61 -0.17 16.83 7.49
CA ARG A 61 -0.89 18.06 7.05
C ARG A 61 -0.25 18.78 5.88
N ALA A 62 1.03 18.54 5.62
CA ALA A 62 1.78 19.20 4.57
C ALA A 62 2.50 18.15 3.72
N LEU A 63 2.50 18.37 2.41
CA LEU A 63 3.27 17.58 1.46
C LEU A 63 4.64 18.22 1.25
N ASN A 64 5.56 17.46 0.65
CA ASN A 64 6.91 17.91 0.31
C ASN A 64 7.68 18.50 1.50
N LYS A 65 7.44 17.95 2.70
CA LYS A 65 8.11 18.32 3.94
C LYS A 65 8.49 17.06 4.72
N PRO A 66 9.52 17.13 5.58
CA PRO A 66 9.84 16.03 6.48
C PRO A 66 8.62 15.62 7.32
N LEU A 67 8.52 14.33 7.65
CA LEU A 67 7.43 13.86 8.50
C LEU A 67 7.55 14.49 9.89
N PRO A 68 6.42 14.87 10.52
CA PRO A 68 6.42 15.31 11.92
C PRO A 68 7.07 14.25 12.82
N PRO A 69 7.90 14.63 13.82
CA PRO A 69 8.63 13.67 14.64
C PRO A 69 7.79 12.56 15.29
N PRO A 70 6.56 12.81 15.78
CA PRO A 70 5.70 11.75 16.32
C PRO A 70 5.32 10.71 15.27
N ILE A 71 4.97 11.15 14.05
CA ILE A 71 4.60 10.28 12.94
C ILE A 71 5.82 9.51 12.44
N GLN A 72 6.97 10.20 12.33
CA GLN A 72 8.24 9.56 11.97
C GLN A 72 8.57 8.40 12.91
N LYS A 73 8.49 8.62 14.23
CA LYS A 73 8.73 7.58 15.25
C LYS A 73 7.79 6.38 15.09
N GLU A 74 6.51 6.63 14.81
CA GLU A 74 5.55 5.55 14.56
C GLU A 74 5.90 4.75 13.31
N VAL A 75 6.25 5.43 12.21
CA VAL A 75 6.66 4.80 10.95
C VAL A 75 7.91 3.95 11.15
N ASP A 76 8.94 4.49 11.80
CA ASP A 76 10.19 3.77 12.08
C ASP A 76 9.94 2.50 12.92
N ALA A 77 9.07 2.59 13.93
CA ALA A 77 8.68 1.44 14.73
C ALA A 77 7.96 0.35 13.91
N ARG A 78 7.14 0.73 12.91
CA ARG A 78 6.48 -0.22 12.01
C ARG A 78 7.44 -0.81 10.98
N LEU A 79 8.36 -0.03 10.43
CA LEU A 79 9.40 -0.55 9.55
C LEU A 79 10.32 -1.54 10.27
N ALA A 80 10.65 -1.28 11.54
CA ALA A 80 11.38 -2.23 12.39
C ALA A 80 10.59 -3.54 12.62
N ALA A 81 9.27 -3.44 12.83
CA ALA A 81 8.42 -4.63 12.96
C ALA A 81 8.34 -5.43 11.65
N ILE A 82 8.23 -4.76 10.50
CA ILE A 82 8.25 -5.38 9.17
C ILE A 82 9.58 -6.11 8.96
N LYS A 83 10.71 -5.47 9.32
CA LYS A 83 12.02 -6.11 9.29
C LYS A 83 12.03 -7.39 10.12
N ALA A 84 11.58 -7.32 11.36
CA ALA A 84 11.55 -8.47 12.27
C ALA A 84 10.66 -9.62 11.76
N SER A 85 9.61 -9.34 11.00
CA SER A 85 8.77 -10.37 10.36
C SER A 85 9.43 -10.98 9.10
N LEU A 86 10.14 -10.18 8.31
CA LEU A 86 10.75 -10.61 7.05
C LEU A 86 12.09 -11.33 7.24
N GLU A 87 12.91 -10.89 8.19
CA GLU A 87 14.28 -11.38 8.38
C GLU A 87 14.36 -12.90 8.63
N PRO A 88 13.47 -13.52 9.44
CA PRO A 88 13.49 -14.97 9.65
C PRO A 88 13.12 -15.79 8.41
N ILE A 89 12.36 -15.23 7.47
CA ILE A 89 11.92 -15.92 6.25
C ILE A 89 12.74 -15.53 5.01
N ALA A 90 13.72 -14.64 5.17
CA ALA A 90 14.52 -14.13 4.06
C ALA A 90 15.22 -15.25 3.26
N GLY A 91 15.78 -16.24 3.96
CA GLY A 91 16.39 -17.42 3.33
C GLY A 91 15.38 -18.34 2.66
N ASP A 92 14.17 -18.44 3.22
CA ASP A 92 13.06 -19.23 2.68
C ASP A 92 12.54 -18.67 1.34
N LEU A 93 12.81 -17.39 1.04
CA LEU A 93 12.41 -16.69 -0.19
C LEU A 93 13.52 -16.61 -1.25
N ALA A 94 14.70 -17.21 -1.03
CA ALA A 94 15.80 -17.13 -1.97
C ALA A 94 15.67 -18.12 -3.16
N GLY A 95 16.33 -17.80 -4.28
CA GLY A 95 16.43 -18.68 -5.45
C GLY A 95 15.07 -19.06 -6.05
N LEU A 96 14.85 -20.35 -6.31
CA LEU A 96 13.59 -20.86 -6.89
C LEU A 96 12.36 -20.60 -6.01
N ASN A 97 12.56 -20.46 -4.70
CA ASN A 97 11.47 -20.22 -3.76
C ASN A 97 10.88 -18.81 -3.87
N ALA A 98 11.66 -17.83 -4.37
CA ALA A 98 11.19 -16.46 -4.63
C ALA A 98 9.91 -16.46 -5.47
N TYR A 99 9.92 -17.22 -6.57
CA TYR A 99 8.77 -17.36 -7.45
C TYR A 99 7.70 -18.27 -6.85
N ARG A 100 8.10 -19.40 -6.23
CA ARG A 100 7.16 -20.40 -5.68
C ARG A 100 6.22 -19.81 -4.63
N TYR A 101 6.73 -18.92 -3.77
CA TYR A 101 5.95 -18.33 -2.67
C TYR A 101 5.43 -16.92 -2.94
N HIS A 102 5.58 -16.41 -4.17
CA HIS A 102 5.07 -15.09 -4.56
C HIS A 102 3.61 -14.87 -4.14
N SER A 103 2.74 -15.87 -4.35
CA SER A 103 1.32 -15.77 -3.99
C SER A 103 1.03 -15.66 -2.49
N GLN A 104 1.95 -16.12 -1.63
CA GLN A 104 1.88 -15.96 -0.18
C GLN A 104 2.46 -14.62 0.26
N MET A 105 3.37 -14.04 -0.53
CA MET A 105 4.03 -12.76 -0.27
C MET A 105 3.28 -11.54 -0.87
N ARG A 106 1.96 -11.62 -1.04
CA ARG A 106 1.14 -10.46 -1.45
C ARG A 106 1.24 -9.27 -0.49
N CYS A 107 1.78 -9.45 0.71
CA CYS A 107 2.09 -8.35 1.61
C CYS A 107 3.07 -7.33 1.03
N LEU A 108 3.86 -7.71 0.01
CA LEU A 108 4.79 -6.81 -0.67
C LEU A 108 4.05 -5.71 -1.46
N GLU A 109 2.87 -5.99 -2.02
CA GLU A 109 2.02 -4.97 -2.65
C GLU A 109 1.64 -3.88 -1.62
N GLU A 110 1.17 -4.29 -0.45
CA GLU A 110 0.81 -3.37 0.65
C GLU A 110 2.05 -2.62 1.21
N LEU A 111 3.21 -3.28 1.26
CA LEU A 111 4.45 -2.64 1.66
C LEU A 111 4.86 -1.56 0.65
N VAL A 112 4.77 -1.85 -0.66
CA VAL A 112 4.99 -0.86 -1.72
C VAL A 112 4.02 0.30 -1.59
N GLU A 113 2.73 0.05 -1.35
CA GLU A 113 1.74 1.11 -1.12
C GLU A 113 2.17 2.02 0.04
N ALA A 114 2.58 1.44 1.18
CA ALA A 114 3.03 2.22 2.33
C ALA A 114 4.32 3.02 2.06
N LEU A 115 5.30 2.41 1.40
CA LEU A 115 6.58 3.05 1.05
C LEU A 115 6.38 4.16 0.01
N SER A 116 5.55 3.91 -1.00
CA SER A 116 5.24 4.87 -2.06
C SER A 116 4.45 6.05 -1.52
N PHE A 117 3.47 5.81 -0.64
CA PHE A 117 2.76 6.90 0.03
C PHE A 117 3.67 7.71 0.94
N MET A 118 4.52 7.06 1.74
CA MET A 118 5.52 7.75 2.57
C MET A 118 6.43 8.65 1.74
N HIS A 119 6.92 8.14 0.60
CA HIS A 119 7.78 8.89 -0.29
C HIS A 119 7.04 10.08 -0.90
N TYR A 120 5.81 9.88 -1.39
CA TYR A 120 4.97 10.94 -1.93
C TYR A 120 4.69 12.04 -0.90
N ILE A 121 4.38 11.70 0.35
CA ILE A 121 4.20 12.71 1.41
C ILE A 121 5.47 13.57 1.59
N ARG A 122 6.66 12.96 1.55
CA ARG A 122 7.93 13.65 1.82
C ARG A 122 8.46 14.46 0.64
N THR A 123 8.18 14.03 -0.59
CA THR A 123 8.87 14.52 -1.81
C THR A 123 7.91 14.99 -2.91
N GLN A 124 6.63 14.64 -2.79
CA GLN A 124 5.61 14.89 -3.81
C GLN A 124 5.97 14.31 -5.18
N THR A 125 6.68 13.18 -5.18
CA THR A 125 7.00 12.39 -6.37
C THR A 125 6.64 10.92 -6.12
N LEU A 126 6.52 10.15 -7.20
CA LEU A 126 6.39 8.70 -7.11
C LEU A 126 7.78 8.08 -6.85
N ILE A 127 7.87 7.18 -5.87
CA ILE A 127 9.09 6.41 -5.61
C ILE A 127 9.37 5.51 -6.81
N SER A 128 10.60 5.46 -7.32
CA SER A 128 10.95 4.53 -8.41
C SER A 128 11.00 3.07 -7.92
N PRO A 129 10.91 2.06 -8.81
CA PRO A 129 11.07 0.66 -8.43
C PRO A 129 12.39 0.36 -7.70
N ALA A 130 13.50 0.97 -8.13
CA ALA A 130 14.81 0.81 -7.49
C ALA A 130 14.82 1.39 -6.06
N GLN A 131 14.27 2.59 -5.88
CA GLN A 131 14.16 3.20 -4.56
C GLN A 131 13.20 2.43 -3.65
N ALA A 132 12.12 1.86 -4.19
CA ALA A 132 11.22 1.01 -3.44
C ALA A 132 11.93 -0.26 -2.96
N GLN A 133 12.75 -0.89 -3.81
CA GLN A 133 13.58 -2.03 -3.45
C GLN A 133 14.62 -1.68 -2.38
N GLU A 134 15.28 -0.52 -2.47
CA GLU A 134 16.23 -0.04 -1.46
C GLU A 134 15.55 0.27 -0.12
N ALA A 135 14.28 0.68 -0.14
CA ALA A 135 13.50 0.98 1.05
C ALA A 135 12.97 -0.28 1.77
N VAL A 136 13.08 -1.47 1.18
CA VAL A 136 12.73 -2.74 1.83
C VAL A 136 13.71 -3.00 2.99
N PRO A 137 13.24 -3.21 4.24
CA PRO A 137 14.13 -3.36 5.38
C PRO A 137 15.05 -4.61 5.38
N VAL A 138 14.81 -5.56 4.45
CA VAL A 138 15.53 -6.83 4.33
C VAL A 138 15.95 -7.02 2.87
N ALA A 139 17.25 -6.89 2.59
CA ALA A 139 17.79 -6.84 1.23
C ALA A 139 17.55 -8.11 0.39
N GLN A 140 17.40 -9.26 1.03
CA GLN A 140 17.14 -10.53 0.35
C GLN A 140 15.69 -10.63 -0.17
N VAL A 141 14.77 -9.82 0.36
CA VAL A 141 13.37 -9.79 -0.08
C VAL A 141 13.28 -8.87 -1.30
N GLN A 142 12.97 -9.46 -2.44
CA GLN A 142 12.86 -8.76 -3.73
C GLN A 142 11.41 -8.38 -4.01
N ILE A 143 11.20 -7.14 -4.45
CA ILE A 143 9.93 -6.64 -4.96
C ILE A 143 9.88 -6.95 -6.46
N SER A 144 8.86 -7.70 -6.90
CA SER A 144 8.64 -7.91 -8.33
C SER A 144 8.02 -6.68 -9.00
N ALA A 145 8.10 -6.60 -10.33
CA ALA A 145 7.39 -5.57 -11.08
C ALA A 145 5.87 -5.60 -10.82
N HIS A 146 5.30 -6.78 -10.56
CA HIS A 146 3.89 -6.94 -10.18
C HIS A 146 3.61 -6.29 -8.82
N ASP A 147 4.40 -6.62 -7.81
CA ASP A 147 4.24 -6.07 -6.45
C ASP A 147 4.31 -4.54 -6.47
N TYR A 148 5.28 -4.00 -7.22
CA TYR A 148 5.43 -2.56 -7.39
C TYR A 148 4.20 -1.94 -8.07
N LEU A 149 3.81 -2.46 -9.24
CA LEU A 149 2.70 -1.90 -10.02
C LEU A 149 1.38 -1.94 -9.26
N TYR A 150 1.07 -3.04 -8.58
CA TYR A 150 -0.16 -3.20 -7.82
C TYR A 150 -0.17 -2.37 -6.53
N GLY A 151 0.97 -2.24 -5.84
CA GLY A 151 1.09 -1.30 -4.71
C GLY A 151 0.88 0.16 -5.12
N VAL A 152 1.34 0.56 -6.32
CA VAL A 152 1.08 1.92 -6.85
C VAL A 152 -0.37 2.08 -7.32
N PHE A 153 -1.03 1.03 -7.82
CA PHE A 153 -2.47 1.10 -8.05
C PHE A 153 -3.24 1.43 -6.77
N ASP A 154 -2.89 0.80 -5.65
CA ASP A 154 -3.53 1.04 -4.36
C ASP A 154 -3.20 2.44 -3.80
N LEU A 155 -2.00 2.97 -4.07
CA LEU A 155 -1.61 4.34 -3.72
C LEU A 155 -2.60 5.40 -4.22
N PHE A 156 -3.21 5.24 -5.41
CA PHE A 156 -4.21 6.19 -5.92
C PHE A 156 -5.39 6.36 -4.95
N GLY A 157 -5.80 5.26 -4.29
CA GLY A 157 -6.84 5.26 -3.28
C GLY A 157 -6.43 6.07 -2.05
N GLU A 158 -5.20 5.92 -1.60
CA GLU A 158 -4.66 6.65 -0.45
C GLU A 158 -4.42 8.13 -0.75
N MET A 159 -3.96 8.48 -1.96
CA MET A 159 -3.87 9.87 -2.42
C MET A 159 -5.24 10.55 -2.46
N MET A 160 -6.27 9.86 -2.97
CA MET A 160 -7.64 10.37 -2.99
C MET A 160 -8.20 10.59 -1.57
N ARG A 161 -7.97 9.64 -0.65
CA ARG A 161 -8.34 9.80 0.76
C ARG A 161 -7.65 11.00 1.39
N PHE A 162 -6.34 11.14 1.17
CA PHE A 162 -5.55 12.25 1.69
C PHE A 162 -6.05 13.59 1.15
N ALA A 163 -6.27 13.69 -0.16
CA ALA A 163 -6.83 14.88 -0.80
C ALA A 163 -8.19 15.28 -0.22
N THR A 164 -9.08 14.32 0.02
CA THR A 164 -10.40 14.55 0.63
C THR A 164 -10.29 15.14 2.03
N VAL A 165 -9.40 14.59 2.86
CA VAL A 165 -9.17 15.06 4.22
C VAL A 165 -8.52 16.45 4.22
N ALA A 166 -7.54 16.68 3.34
CA ALA A 166 -6.86 17.97 3.20
C ALA A 166 -7.83 19.07 2.73
N ALA A 167 -8.65 18.79 1.72
CA ALA A 167 -9.67 19.71 1.24
C ALA A 167 -10.68 20.11 2.32
N GLY A 168 -11.11 19.15 3.15
CA GLY A 168 -12.04 19.42 4.26
C GLY A 168 -11.44 20.30 5.36
N ARG A 169 -10.12 20.27 5.55
CA ARG A 169 -9.41 21.03 6.59
C ARG A 169 -8.94 22.41 6.13
N VAL A 170 -8.34 22.48 4.94
CA VAL A 170 -7.63 23.67 4.44
C VAL A 170 -8.43 24.38 3.34
N GLY A 171 -9.45 23.73 2.76
CA GLY A 171 -10.17 24.29 1.61
C GLY A 171 -9.28 24.41 0.36
N SER A 172 -8.21 23.61 0.29
CA SER A 172 -7.20 23.62 -0.76
C SER A 172 -6.71 22.21 -1.07
N LEU A 173 -6.32 21.98 -2.32
CA LEU A 173 -5.59 20.79 -2.76
C LEU A 173 -4.10 21.08 -3.03
N ALA A 174 -3.65 22.31 -2.80
CA ALA A 174 -2.23 22.67 -2.91
C ALA A 174 -1.42 22.04 -1.77
N ALA A 175 -0.17 21.67 -2.07
CA ALA A 175 0.78 21.10 -1.11
C ALA A 175 1.16 22.06 0.04
N GLY A 176 0.93 23.37 -0.14
CA GLY A 176 1.11 24.41 0.85
C GLY A 176 0.24 25.66 0.58
N ASP A 177 0.70 26.78 1.10
CA ASP A 177 0.02 28.06 1.25
C ASP A 177 0.31 29.06 0.12
N GLY A 178 1.19 28.70 -0.83
CA GLY A 178 1.61 29.55 -1.95
C GLY A 178 0.74 29.43 -3.22
N ARG A 179 0.57 30.55 -3.94
CA ARG A 179 0.09 30.52 -5.34
C ARG A 179 1.20 29.93 -6.22
N GLY A 180 0.93 28.81 -6.90
CA GLY A 180 1.85 28.18 -7.85
C GLY A 180 2.52 26.89 -7.37
N GLU A 181 2.19 26.40 -6.17
CA GLU A 181 2.63 25.09 -5.72
C GLU A 181 1.85 23.97 -6.41
N ARG A 182 2.54 22.86 -6.70
CA ARG A 182 1.96 21.68 -7.33
C ARG A 182 0.82 21.14 -6.45
N SER A 183 -0.33 20.88 -7.07
CA SER A 183 -1.52 20.40 -6.36
C SER A 183 -1.63 18.88 -6.42
N MET A 184 -2.25 18.30 -5.39
CA MET A 184 -2.56 16.86 -5.37
C MET A 184 -3.41 16.42 -6.57
N LEU A 185 -4.23 17.34 -7.12
CA LEU A 185 -5.00 17.09 -8.33
C LEU A 185 -4.08 16.93 -9.56
N GLN A 186 -3.09 17.81 -9.72
CA GLN A 186 -2.10 17.68 -10.79
C GLN A 186 -1.29 16.40 -10.63
N ASP A 187 -0.82 16.11 -9.40
CA ASP A 187 -0.04 14.90 -9.11
C ASP A 187 -0.80 13.62 -9.50
N ILE A 188 -2.06 13.49 -9.06
CA ILE A 188 -2.85 12.29 -9.32
C ILE A 188 -3.22 12.16 -10.81
N GLN A 189 -3.45 13.27 -11.51
CA GLN A 189 -3.70 13.29 -12.95
C GLN A 189 -2.46 12.91 -13.75
N GLU A 190 -1.30 13.52 -13.48
CA GLU A 190 -0.03 13.22 -14.13
C GLU A 190 0.36 11.75 -13.92
N MET A 191 0.23 11.25 -12.70
CA MET A 191 0.52 9.84 -12.40
C MET A 191 -0.45 8.91 -13.14
N SER A 192 -1.75 9.23 -13.18
CA SER A 192 -2.73 8.43 -13.92
C SER A 192 -2.45 8.39 -15.43
N ALA A 193 -2.03 9.51 -16.02
CA ALA A 193 -1.71 9.59 -17.44
C ALA A 193 -0.56 8.66 -17.82
N GLN A 194 0.44 8.50 -16.95
CA GLN A 194 1.52 7.53 -17.16
C GLN A 194 1.02 6.09 -17.14
N PHE A 195 0.05 5.77 -16.28
CA PHE A 195 -0.54 4.43 -16.19
C PHE A 195 -1.45 4.12 -17.38
N GLU A 196 -2.16 5.10 -17.92
CA GLU A 196 -3.00 4.95 -19.12
C GLU A 196 -2.18 4.67 -20.39
N ILE A 197 -0.88 5.03 -20.41
CA ILE A 197 0.02 4.76 -21.53
C ILE A 197 0.55 3.32 -21.49
N LEU A 198 0.50 2.64 -20.34
CA LEU A 198 0.99 1.28 -20.22
C LEU A 198 0.18 0.33 -21.10
N PRO A 199 0.82 -0.69 -21.71
CA PRO A 199 0.11 -1.69 -22.48
C PRO A 199 -0.89 -2.42 -21.58
N GLU A 200 -2.10 -2.64 -22.09
CA GLU A 200 -3.13 -3.36 -21.35
C GLU A 200 -2.65 -4.80 -21.05
N MET A 201 -2.63 -5.16 -19.77
CA MET A 201 -2.31 -6.52 -19.36
C MET A 201 -3.57 -7.39 -19.35
N PRO A 202 -3.54 -8.58 -19.98
CA PRO A 202 -4.70 -9.45 -20.01
C PRO A 202 -5.03 -9.93 -18.59
N GLY A 203 -6.25 -9.70 -18.14
CA GLY A 203 -6.74 -10.21 -16.87
C GLY A 203 -7.84 -9.35 -16.24
N LYS A 204 -8.71 -9.99 -15.47
CA LYS A 204 -9.76 -9.28 -14.71
C LYS A 204 -9.16 -8.34 -13.65
N SER A 205 -8.08 -8.76 -13.00
CA SER A 205 -7.46 -8.00 -11.89
C SER A 205 -6.92 -6.65 -12.34
N TYR A 206 -6.16 -6.63 -13.44
CA TYR A 206 -5.60 -5.40 -13.99
C TYR A 206 -6.67 -4.41 -14.43
N ARG A 207 -7.72 -4.89 -15.15
CA ARG A 207 -8.84 -4.03 -15.56
C ARG A 207 -9.56 -3.40 -14.37
N LEU A 208 -9.82 -4.17 -13.31
CA LEU A 208 -10.43 -3.65 -12.09
C LEU A 208 -9.54 -2.59 -11.42
N LYS A 209 -8.23 -2.80 -11.38
CA LYS A 209 -7.29 -1.81 -10.81
C LYS A 209 -7.22 -0.52 -11.62
N MET A 210 -7.24 -0.60 -12.95
CA MET A 210 -7.36 0.58 -13.81
C MET A 210 -8.69 1.34 -13.57
N GLU A 211 -9.81 0.63 -13.41
CA GLU A 211 -11.10 1.24 -13.07
C GLU A 211 -11.08 1.91 -11.69
N GLU A 212 -10.50 1.25 -10.67
CA GLU A 212 -10.32 1.80 -9.31
C GLU A 212 -9.45 3.06 -9.31
N MET A 213 -8.37 3.07 -10.09
CA MET A 213 -7.52 4.24 -10.31
C MET A 213 -8.32 5.40 -10.92
N ARG A 214 -9.01 5.19 -12.05
CA ARG A 214 -9.83 6.21 -12.72
C ARG A 214 -10.90 6.78 -11.80
N ASN A 215 -11.53 5.92 -10.98
CA ASN A 215 -12.51 6.35 -9.98
C ASN A 215 -11.89 7.23 -8.88
N SER A 216 -10.65 6.93 -8.47
CA SER A 216 -9.92 7.74 -7.48
C SER A 216 -9.56 9.12 -8.05
N VAL A 217 -9.06 9.17 -9.29
CA VAL A 217 -8.80 10.43 -10.02
C VAL A 217 -10.06 11.28 -10.12
N LYS A 218 -11.16 10.69 -10.62
CA LYS A 218 -12.45 11.38 -10.78
C LYS A 218 -12.95 11.99 -9.48
N LYS A 219 -12.78 11.31 -8.34
CA LYS A 219 -13.16 11.85 -7.03
C LYS A 219 -12.36 13.10 -6.66
N VAL A 220 -11.05 13.09 -6.92
CA VAL A 220 -10.19 14.26 -6.66
C VAL A 220 -10.51 15.41 -7.63
N GLU A 221 -10.84 15.12 -8.89
CA GLU A 221 -11.29 16.12 -9.87
C GLU A 221 -12.58 16.82 -9.44
N VAL A 222 -13.60 16.03 -9.05
CA VAL A 222 -14.87 16.57 -8.54
C VAL A 222 -14.63 17.43 -7.29
N LEU A 223 -13.75 16.98 -6.40
CA LEU A 223 -13.36 17.73 -5.20
C LEU A 223 -12.68 19.06 -5.56
N GLY A 224 -11.73 19.05 -6.50
CA GLY A 224 -11.03 20.24 -6.98
C GLY A 224 -11.97 21.23 -7.65
N TYR A 225 -12.86 20.75 -8.52
CA TYR A 225 -13.91 21.56 -9.15
C TYR A 225 -14.80 22.25 -8.11
N GLY A 226 -15.29 21.50 -7.11
CA GLY A 226 -16.13 22.06 -6.05
C GLY A 226 -15.41 23.08 -5.16
N LEU A 227 -14.09 22.99 -5.01
CA LEU A 227 -13.30 24.02 -4.32
C LEU A 227 -13.10 25.27 -5.18
N ALA A 228 -12.88 25.11 -6.49
CA ALA A 228 -12.70 26.22 -7.41
C ALA A 228 -13.96 27.09 -7.53
N ILE A 229 -15.14 26.46 -7.63
CA ILE A 229 -16.42 27.18 -7.63
C ILE A 229 -16.62 27.93 -6.31
N ARG A 230 -16.48 27.25 -5.16
CA ARG A 230 -16.69 27.88 -3.86
C ARG A 230 -15.76 29.09 -3.63
N ARG A 231 -14.51 29.02 -4.08
CA ARG A 231 -13.58 30.15 -4.03
C ARG A 231 -14.00 31.31 -4.93
N SER A 232 -14.65 31.02 -6.06
CA SER A 232 -15.15 32.03 -6.99
C SER A 232 -16.42 32.71 -6.46
N GLU A 233 -17.29 31.97 -5.77
CA GLU A 233 -18.53 32.49 -5.16
C GLU A 233 -18.28 33.27 -3.86
N ARG A 234 -17.29 32.84 -3.05
CA ARG A 234 -16.98 33.45 -1.75
C ARG A 234 -15.49 33.79 -1.65
N PRO A 235 -15.06 34.94 -2.21
CA PRO A 235 -13.68 35.40 -2.10
C PRO A 235 -13.24 35.58 -0.64
N ALA A 236 -11.93 35.59 -0.39
CA ALA A 236 -11.41 35.84 0.96
C ALA A 236 -11.90 37.20 1.49
N GLY A 237 -12.55 37.20 2.67
CA GLY A 237 -13.16 38.40 3.26
C GLY A 237 -14.62 38.65 2.86
N TRP A 238 -15.22 37.76 2.07
CA TRP A 238 -16.65 37.84 1.74
C TRP A 238 -17.51 37.58 2.98
N VAL A 239 -18.32 38.56 3.35
CA VAL A 239 -19.37 38.47 4.37
C VAL A 239 -20.70 38.50 3.62
N PRO A 240 -21.69 37.65 3.96
CA PRO A 240 -23.02 37.78 3.38
C PRO A 240 -23.56 39.19 3.65
N ASP A 241 -24.16 39.83 2.65
CA ASP A 241 -25.02 40.98 2.89
C ASP A 241 -26.21 40.47 3.73
N LEU A 242 -26.05 40.53 5.05
CA LEU A 242 -27.18 40.43 5.96
C LEU A 242 -27.93 41.74 5.75
N ASP A 243 -28.94 41.68 4.89
CA ASP A 243 -29.97 42.72 4.81
C ASP A 243 -30.63 42.77 6.19
N VAL A 244 -30.09 43.60 7.07
CA VAL A 244 -30.70 43.93 8.36
C VAL A 244 -31.90 44.79 7.99
N GLY A 245 -32.98 44.11 7.61
CA GLY A 245 -34.27 44.71 7.33
C GLY A 245 -34.59 45.69 8.45
N GLY A 246 -34.88 46.93 8.05
CA GLY A 246 -35.08 48.06 8.93
C GLY A 246 -35.88 47.70 10.16
N GLY A 247 -35.29 47.95 11.33
CA GLY A 247 -36.08 48.06 12.55
C GLY A 247 -37.14 49.14 12.35
N PRO A 248 -38.37 48.94 12.86
CA PRO A 248 -39.43 49.92 12.68
C PRO A 248 -39.02 51.25 13.32
N GLU A 249 -39.20 52.34 12.57
CA GLU A 249 -39.13 53.70 13.11
C GLU A 249 -40.24 53.85 14.16
N GLU A 250 -39.85 54.10 15.41
CA GLU A 250 -40.78 54.50 16.47
C GLU A 250 -41.21 55.96 16.22
N GLU A 251 -42.51 56.15 15.92
CA GLU A 251 -43.25 57.41 16.12
C GLU A 251 -43.73 57.53 17.57
#